data_AF-A0A7V6U9R5-F1
#
_entry.id   AF-A0A7V6U9R5-F1
#
_cell.length_a   1.000
_cell.length_b   1.000
_cell.length_c   1.000
_cell.angle_alpha   90.00
_cell.angle_beta   90.00
_cell.angle_gamma   90.00
#
_symmetry.space_group_name_H-M   'P 1'
#
loop_
_entity.id
_entity.type
_entity.pdbx_description
1 polymer ?
#
loop_
_entity_poly.entity_id
_entity_poly.type
_entity_poly.pdbx_seq_one_letter_code
_entity_poly.pdbx_strand_id
1 'polypeptide(L)'
;MEKGMATTKDYFAITRDCKSPEIAIKWLDYVYASEEGKILMGNFGIEGVSYDMIDGKPVFKEEILKSPKGPGFELWALGVGGFIPTILMEERIQQLFGQYKEEVESVRRSTQYFVSPFPNVMSSKEEAQELANVMADIETYVDEMITKFIIGQVSIDNFDKYVQEVKNMNIQKAIEIKQAQYDRASK
;
A
#
# COMPACT_ATOMS: atom_id res chain seq x y z
N MET A 1 -5.71 19.60 -8.22
CA MET A 1 -6.66 18.75 -7.49
C MET A 1 -5.90 17.54 -7.00
N GLU A 2 -5.57 17.53 -5.71
CA GLU A 2 -5.09 16.35 -5.00
C GLU A 2 -6.18 15.29 -5.11
N LYS A 3 -6.11 14.43 -6.14
CA LYS A 3 -6.81 13.14 -6.11
C LYS A 3 -6.18 12.43 -4.90
N GLY A 4 -6.96 12.28 -3.83
CA GLY A 4 -6.49 11.93 -2.49
C GLY A 4 -5.33 10.96 -2.52
N MET A 5 -4.23 11.33 -1.86
CA MET A 5 -3.12 10.41 -1.65
C MET A 5 -3.69 9.10 -1.12
N ALA A 6 -3.35 7.99 -1.76
CA ALA A 6 -3.57 6.69 -1.18
C ALA A 6 -2.81 6.69 0.15
N THR A 7 -3.53 6.79 1.26
CA THR A 7 -2.97 6.52 2.57
C THR A 7 -2.42 5.11 2.51
N THR A 8 -1.12 4.93 2.75
CA THR A 8 -0.51 3.61 2.86
C THR A 8 -1.34 2.79 3.84
N LYS A 9 -1.81 1.60 3.45
CA LYS A 9 -2.67 0.71 4.26
C LYS A 9 -1.92 0.07 5.44
N ASP A 10 -0.77 0.63 5.80
CA ASP A 10 0.11 0.08 6.83
C ASP A 10 -0.30 0.68 8.17
N TYR A 11 -1.03 -0.12 8.95
CA TYR A 11 -1.42 0.21 10.31
C TYR A 11 -0.51 -0.50 11.29
N PHE A 12 -0.06 0.23 12.31
CA PHE A 12 0.62 -0.34 13.47
C PHE A 12 -0.32 -0.31 14.66
N ALA A 13 -0.25 -1.33 15.51
CA ALA A 13 -1.07 -1.44 16.70
C ALA A 13 -0.23 -1.92 17.88
N ILE A 14 -0.50 -1.36 19.05
CA ILE A 14 0.02 -1.86 20.33
C ILE A 14 -1.07 -2.74 20.93
N THR A 15 -0.81 -4.04 21.04
CA THR A 15 -1.77 -5.00 21.60
C THR A 15 -2.05 -4.68 23.07
N ARG A 16 -3.25 -5.02 23.55
CA ARG A 16 -3.62 -4.94 24.98
C ARG A 16 -2.62 -5.66 25.89
N ASP A 17 -2.02 -6.74 25.41
CA ASP A 17 -1.12 -7.59 26.20
C ASP A 17 0.34 -7.09 26.18
N CYS A 18 0.62 -5.93 25.57
CA CYS A 18 1.96 -5.32 25.59
C CYS A 18 2.32 -4.90 27.01
N LYS A 19 3.43 -5.45 27.54
CA LYS A 19 3.91 -5.15 28.90
C LYS A 19 4.47 -3.72 29.05
N SER A 20 4.81 -3.06 27.94
CA SER A 20 5.46 -1.75 27.94
C SER A 20 4.96 -0.88 26.79
N PRO A 21 3.66 -0.51 26.78
CA PRO A 21 3.08 0.26 25.68
C PRO A 21 3.73 1.64 25.52
N GLU A 22 4.17 2.26 26.62
CA GLU A 22 4.89 3.54 26.61
C GLU A 22 6.25 3.46 25.89
N ILE A 23 6.95 2.32 26.00
CA ILE A 23 8.23 2.13 25.29
C ILE A 23 7.96 1.87 23.81
N ALA A 24 6.95 1.04 23.51
CA ALA A 24 6.57 0.75 22.14
C ALA A 24 6.19 2.02 21.36
N ILE A 25 5.41 2.92 21.97
CA ILE A 25 5.04 4.18 21.30
C ILE A 25 6.22 5.14 21.16
N LYS A 26 7.14 5.20 22.15
CA LYS A 26 8.37 6.00 22.04
C LYS A 26 9.30 5.50 20.94
N TRP A 27 9.37 4.18 20.74
CA TRP A 27 10.16 3.60 19.66
C TRP A 27 9.56 3.96 18.28
N LEU A 28 8.23 3.89 18.13
CA LEU A 28 7.56 4.31 16.90
C LEU A 28 7.76 5.80 16.62
N ASP A 29 7.68 6.65 17.65
CA ASP A 29 7.96 8.09 17.55
C ASP A 29 9.40 8.37 17.14
N TYR A 30 10.37 7.64 17.71
CA TYR A 30 11.77 7.71 17.29
C TYR A 30 11.93 7.37 15.81
N VAL A 31 11.38 6.23 15.36
CA VAL A 31 11.47 5.78 13.97
C VAL A 31 10.84 6.80 13.00
N TYR A 32 9.71 7.38 13.38
CA TYR A 32 8.94 8.29 12.53
C TYR A 32 9.47 9.74 12.51
N ALA A 33 9.78 10.29 13.69
CA ALA A 33 9.94 11.73 13.90
C ALA A 33 11.38 12.16 14.21
N SER A 34 12.24 11.28 14.73
CA SER A 34 13.64 11.61 14.95
C SER A 34 14.42 11.65 13.63
N GLU A 35 15.43 12.52 13.52
CA GLU A 35 16.28 12.59 12.33
C GLU A 35 17.00 11.26 12.07
N GLU A 36 17.56 10.66 13.12
CA GLU A 36 18.24 9.37 13.03
C GLU A 36 17.30 8.25 12.58
N GLY A 37 16.12 8.12 13.20
CA GLY A 37 15.13 7.09 12.84
C GLY A 37 14.61 7.25 11.41
N LYS A 38 14.34 8.49 10.98
CA LYS A 38 13.92 8.80 9.60
C LYS A 38 14.97 8.37 8.58
N ILE A 39 16.24 8.66 8.84
CA ILE A 39 17.36 8.29 7.95
C ILE A 39 17.56 6.77 7.98
N LEU A 40 17.65 6.17 9.16
CA LEU A 40 17.95 4.75 9.34
C LEU A 40 16.88 3.84 8.73
N MET A 41 15.62 4.11 9.03
CA MET A 41 14.57 3.16 8.77
C MET A 41 13.66 3.56 7.62
N GLY A 42 13.43 4.87 7.46
CA GLY A 42 12.54 5.38 6.43
C GLY A 42 13.22 5.63 5.07
N ASN A 43 14.51 5.99 5.07
CA ASN A 43 15.08 6.68 3.91
C ASN A 43 16.38 6.12 3.36
N PHE A 44 17.47 6.14 4.14
CA PHE A 44 18.83 5.94 3.63
C PHE A 44 19.55 4.72 4.19
N GLY A 45 19.16 4.21 5.37
CA GLY A 45 19.80 3.03 5.96
C GLY A 45 20.96 3.37 6.88
N ILE A 46 22.08 2.68 6.71
CA ILE A 46 23.22 2.73 7.63
C ILE A 46 24.34 3.58 7.02
N GLU A 47 24.81 4.60 7.74
CA GLU A 47 25.94 5.43 7.32
C GLU A 47 27.21 4.57 7.14
N GLY A 48 27.98 4.84 6.09
CA GLY A 48 29.15 4.05 5.74
C GLY A 48 28.82 2.76 4.97
N VAL A 49 27.55 2.33 4.94
CA VAL A 49 27.10 1.13 4.23
C VAL A 49 26.27 1.51 3.00
N SER A 50 25.14 2.19 3.19
CA SER A 50 24.23 2.55 2.09
C SER A 50 24.32 4.02 1.69
N TYR A 51 24.75 4.89 2.59
CA TYR A 51 24.95 6.31 2.31
C TYR A 51 26.14 6.84 3.12
N ASP A 52 26.64 8.02 2.77
CA ASP A 52 27.57 8.81 3.59
C ASP A 52 27.00 10.23 3.77
N MET A 53 27.37 10.92 4.84
CA MET A 53 27.02 12.33 5.04
C MET A 53 27.99 13.24 4.27
N ILE A 54 27.47 13.99 3.30
CA ILE A 54 28.23 14.96 2.50
C ILE A 54 27.54 16.32 2.64
N ASP A 55 28.30 17.33 3.10
CA ASP A 55 27.79 18.69 3.34
C ASP A 55 26.52 18.75 4.22
N GLY A 56 26.47 17.87 5.23
CA GLY A 56 25.34 17.77 6.15
C GLY A 56 24.10 17.10 5.57
N LYS A 57 24.20 16.46 4.40
CA LYS A 57 23.10 15.71 3.77
C LYS A 57 23.47 14.25 3.53
N PRO A 58 22.51 13.31 3.69
CA PRO A 58 22.75 11.92 3.35
C PRO A 58 22.82 11.75 1.82
N VAL A 59 23.88 11.12 1.33
CA VAL A 59 24.10 10.83 -0.09
C VAL A 59 24.32 9.33 -0.26
N PHE A 60 23.46 8.68 -1.05
CA PHE A 60 23.58 7.26 -1.34
C PHE A 60 24.92 6.94 -1.99
N LYS A 61 25.49 5.80 -1.59
CA LYS A 61 26.67 5.26 -2.27
C LYS A 61 26.32 4.81 -3.68
N GLU A 62 27.31 4.87 -4.57
CA GLU A 62 27.13 4.51 -5.97
C GLU A 62 26.70 3.04 -6.14
N GLU A 63 27.19 2.16 -5.27
CA GLU A 63 26.86 0.73 -5.24
C GLU A 63 25.37 0.48 -4.97
N ILE A 64 24.71 1.35 -4.17
CA ILE A 64 23.27 1.28 -3.95
C ILE A 64 22.53 1.73 -5.19
N LEU A 65 22.88 2.91 -5.73
CA LEU A 65 22.19 3.50 -6.88
C LEU A 65 22.31 2.66 -8.15
N LYS A 66 23.48 2.04 -8.35
CA LYS A 66 23.81 1.24 -9.54
C LYS A 66 23.71 -0.27 -9.31
N SER A 67 23.11 -0.73 -8.21
CA SER A 67 22.95 -2.16 -7.97
C SER A 67 22.18 -2.82 -9.12
N PRO A 68 22.63 -3.98 -9.63
CA PRO A 68 21.93 -4.72 -10.67
C PRO A 68 20.56 -5.25 -10.20
N LYS A 69 20.32 -5.33 -8.88
CA LYS A 69 19.01 -5.68 -8.30
C LYS A 69 18.09 -4.47 -8.16
N GLY A 70 18.62 -3.26 -8.38
CA GLY A 70 17.96 -1.99 -8.18
C GLY A 70 18.09 -1.45 -6.76
N PRO A 71 18.15 -0.12 -6.59
CA PRO A 71 18.38 0.53 -5.29
C PRO A 71 17.30 0.19 -4.26
N GLY A 72 16.06 0.00 -4.70
CA GLY A 72 14.96 -0.39 -3.81
C GLY A 72 15.19 -1.73 -3.12
N PHE A 73 15.75 -2.72 -3.83
CA PHE A 73 16.03 -4.04 -3.26
C PHE A 73 17.19 -4.00 -2.26
N GLU A 74 18.26 -3.27 -2.57
CA GLU A 74 19.40 -3.10 -1.65
C GLU A 74 18.97 -2.44 -0.33
N LEU A 75 18.18 -1.37 -0.43
CA LEU A 75 17.65 -0.68 0.75
C LEU A 75 16.74 -1.60 1.57
N TRP A 76 15.87 -2.36 0.92
CA TRP A 76 15.00 -3.32 1.60
C TRP A 76 15.79 -4.44 2.29
N ALA A 77 16.87 -4.94 1.68
CA ALA A 77 17.75 -5.94 2.29
C ALA A 77 18.47 -5.44 3.55
N LEU A 78 18.62 -4.12 3.69
CA LEU A 78 19.13 -3.45 4.90
C LEU A 78 18.03 -3.10 5.92
N GLY A 79 16.77 -3.45 5.64
CA GLY A 79 15.63 -3.15 6.49
C GLY A 79 15.03 -1.75 6.30
N VAL A 80 15.49 -1.00 5.29
CA VAL A 80 14.97 0.35 4.97
C VAL A 80 13.67 0.24 4.21
N GLY A 81 12.69 1.08 4.56
CA GLY A 81 11.38 1.10 3.92
C GLY A 81 10.53 -0.13 4.25
N GLY A 82 10.74 -0.74 5.43
CA GLY A 82 9.84 -1.74 5.98
C GLY A 82 8.45 -1.16 6.32
N PHE A 83 7.54 -2.02 6.79
CA PHE A 83 6.17 -1.64 7.18
C PHE A 83 6.15 -0.89 8.52
N ILE A 84 6.73 0.29 8.54
CA ILE A 84 6.88 1.18 9.69
C ILE A 84 6.47 2.62 9.31
N PRO A 85 6.02 3.43 10.28
CA PRO A 85 5.70 4.82 10.01
C PRO A 85 6.92 5.54 9.45
N THR A 86 6.77 6.15 8.27
CA THR A 86 7.88 6.77 7.56
C THR A 86 7.48 8.12 6.98
N ILE A 87 8.32 9.13 7.20
CA ILE A 87 8.31 10.37 6.42
C ILE A 87 9.38 10.24 5.35
N LEU A 88 8.99 10.28 4.07
CA LEU A 88 9.94 10.27 2.98
C LEU A 88 10.63 11.63 2.87
N MET A 89 11.97 11.62 2.91
CA MET A 89 12.82 12.80 2.74
C MET A 89 12.90 13.19 1.26
N GLU A 90 12.94 14.49 1.00
CA GLU A 90 13.07 15.02 -0.36
C GLU A 90 14.39 14.56 -1.01
N GLU A 91 15.49 14.57 -0.25
CA GLU A 91 16.80 14.11 -0.70
C GLU A 91 16.76 12.67 -1.23
N ARG A 92 16.01 11.78 -0.57
CA ARG A 92 15.85 10.39 -1.02
C ARG A 92 15.12 10.35 -2.35
N ILE A 93 14.00 11.08 -2.44
CA ILE A 93 13.17 11.12 -3.66
C ILE A 93 14.00 11.65 -4.83
N GLN A 94 14.73 12.74 -4.62
CA GLN A 94 15.58 13.34 -5.65
C GLN A 94 16.71 12.39 -6.10
N GLN A 95 17.40 11.74 -5.17
CA GLN A 95 18.52 10.84 -5.51
C GLN A 95 18.07 9.56 -6.22
N LEU A 96 16.93 8.99 -5.83
CA LEU A 96 16.42 7.76 -6.44
C LEU A 96 15.63 8.00 -7.73
N PHE A 97 14.88 9.11 -7.79
CA PHE A 97 13.89 9.32 -8.85
C PHE A 97 14.05 10.61 -9.63
N GLY A 98 14.95 11.51 -9.24
CA GLY A 98 15.13 12.81 -9.89
C GLY A 98 15.59 12.74 -11.35
N GLN A 99 16.10 11.59 -11.78
CA GLN A 99 16.46 11.30 -13.17
C GLN A 99 15.26 10.99 -14.07
N TYR A 100 14.14 10.51 -13.51
CA TYR A 100 12.97 10.03 -14.28
C TYR A 100 11.96 11.14 -14.59
N LYS A 101 12.43 12.31 -15.03
CA LYS A 101 11.55 13.48 -15.23
C LYS A 101 10.51 13.25 -16.33
N GLU A 102 10.90 12.58 -17.41
CA GLU A 102 10.00 12.33 -18.54
C GLU A 102 8.94 11.30 -18.19
N GLU A 103 9.31 10.27 -17.44
CA GLU A 103 8.42 9.22 -16.95
C GLU A 103 7.43 9.78 -15.95
N VAL A 104 7.86 10.64 -15.02
CA VAL A 104 6.97 11.34 -14.08
C VAL A 104 5.94 12.17 -14.85
N GLU A 105 6.36 12.91 -15.88
CA GLU A 105 5.43 13.70 -16.70
C GLU A 105 4.50 12.80 -17.54
N SER A 106 4.98 11.64 -17.98
CA SER A 106 4.17 10.62 -18.66
C SER A 106 3.09 10.04 -17.75
N VAL A 107 3.45 9.66 -16.52
CA VAL A 107 2.51 9.22 -15.49
C VAL A 107 1.51 10.35 -15.20
N ARG A 108 1.97 11.60 -15.06
CA ARG A 108 1.08 12.75 -14.85
C ARG A 108 0.03 12.88 -15.96
N ARG A 109 0.42 12.73 -17.23
CA ARG A 109 -0.54 12.71 -18.35
C ARG A 109 -1.53 11.55 -18.27
N SER A 110 -1.10 10.38 -17.81
CA SER A 110 -1.99 9.21 -17.64
C SER A 110 -3.05 9.38 -16.55
N THR A 111 -2.85 10.30 -15.59
CA THR A 111 -3.80 10.53 -14.48
C THR A 111 -5.19 10.99 -14.94
N GLN A 112 -5.32 11.46 -16.20
CA GLN A 112 -6.60 11.77 -16.83
C GLN A 112 -7.47 10.52 -17.03
N TYR A 113 -6.86 9.34 -17.15
CA TYR A 113 -7.55 8.05 -17.31
C TYR A 113 -7.81 7.36 -15.96
N PHE A 114 -7.33 7.93 -14.85
CA PHE A 114 -7.53 7.33 -13.52
C PHE A 114 -8.95 7.55 -13.06
N VAL A 115 -9.64 6.44 -12.80
CA VAL A 115 -10.94 6.40 -12.13
C VAL A 115 -10.72 6.59 -10.62
N SER A 116 -11.56 7.43 -9.99
CA SER A 116 -11.51 7.61 -8.54
C SER A 116 -11.77 6.27 -7.82
N PRO A 117 -10.96 5.90 -6.82
CA PRO A 117 -11.21 4.69 -6.05
C PRO A 117 -12.49 4.83 -5.22
N PHE A 118 -13.00 3.69 -4.72
CA PHE A 118 -14.03 3.70 -3.69
C PHE A 118 -13.56 4.55 -2.50
N PRO A 119 -14.43 5.42 -1.93
CA PRO A 119 -14.01 6.37 -0.90
C PRO A 119 -13.51 5.66 0.36
N ASN A 120 -12.58 6.30 1.07
CA ASN A 120 -12.13 5.85 2.38
C ASN A 120 -13.24 6.08 3.41
N VAL A 121 -13.85 4.99 3.86
CA VAL A 121 -14.94 5.01 4.83
C VAL A 121 -14.72 3.94 5.87
N MET A 122 -14.79 4.32 7.14
CA MET A 122 -14.76 3.36 8.23
C MET A 122 -16.04 2.52 8.21
N SER A 123 -15.85 1.19 8.20
CA SER A 123 -16.96 0.25 8.35
C SER A 123 -17.44 0.25 9.79
N SER A 124 -18.74 0.04 10.01
CA SER A 124 -19.22 -0.35 11.34
C SER A 124 -18.74 -1.78 11.66
N LYS A 125 -18.81 -2.18 12.94
CA LYS A 125 -18.45 -3.55 13.34
C LYS A 125 -19.33 -4.59 12.65
N GLU A 126 -20.62 -4.29 12.55
CA GLU A 126 -21.63 -5.15 11.92
C GLU A 126 -21.40 -5.24 10.41
N GLU A 127 -21.13 -4.11 9.75
CA GLU A 127 -20.79 -4.09 8.32
C GLU A 127 -19.53 -4.90 8.02
N ALA A 128 -18.48 -4.74 8.84
CA ALA A 128 -17.23 -5.47 8.66
C ALA A 128 -17.42 -6.98 8.85
N GLN A 129 -18.18 -7.40 9.87
CA GLN A 129 -18.47 -8.81 10.11
C GLN A 129 -19.30 -9.42 8.98
N GLU A 130 -20.34 -8.72 8.53
CA GLU A 130 -21.21 -9.20 7.47
C GLU A 130 -20.47 -9.30 6.13
N LEU A 131 -19.65 -8.28 5.79
CA LEU A 131 -18.79 -8.33 4.61
C LEU A 131 -17.83 -9.51 4.67
N ALA A 132 -17.17 -9.75 5.81
CA ALA A 132 -16.24 -10.87 5.96
C ALA A 132 -16.93 -12.22 5.76
N ASN A 133 -18.15 -12.38 6.27
CA ASN A 133 -18.91 -13.62 6.13
C ASN A 133 -19.34 -13.87 4.67
N VAL A 134 -19.86 -12.83 3.99
CA VAL A 134 -20.39 -12.98 2.62
C VAL A 134 -19.26 -13.09 1.59
N MET A 135 -18.17 -12.36 1.78
CA MET A 135 -17.10 -12.28 0.78
C MET A 135 -16.16 -13.48 0.78
N ALA A 136 -15.96 -14.19 1.90
CA ALA A 136 -14.94 -15.25 1.97
C ALA A 136 -15.12 -16.35 0.90
N ASP A 137 -16.34 -16.86 0.77
CA ASP A 137 -16.65 -17.88 -0.25
C ASP A 137 -16.66 -17.27 -1.65
N ILE A 138 -17.18 -16.04 -1.79
CA ILE A 138 -17.28 -15.35 -3.07
C ILE A 138 -15.88 -15.08 -3.65
N GLU A 139 -14.96 -14.55 -2.85
CA GLU A 139 -13.57 -14.26 -3.27
C GLU A 139 -12.91 -15.55 -3.78
N THR A 140 -13.06 -16.65 -3.03
CA THR A 140 -12.53 -17.96 -3.43
C THR A 140 -13.12 -18.42 -4.77
N TYR A 141 -14.44 -18.35 -4.95
CA TYR A 141 -15.10 -18.73 -6.20
C TYR A 141 -14.67 -17.85 -7.38
N VAL A 142 -14.58 -16.53 -7.16
CA VAL A 142 -14.18 -15.55 -8.17
C VAL A 142 -12.75 -15.81 -8.63
N ASP A 143 -11.81 -16.00 -7.71
CA ASP A 143 -10.41 -16.25 -8.01
C ASP A 143 -10.22 -17.57 -8.80
N GLU A 144 -10.92 -18.63 -8.38
CA GLU A 144 -10.92 -19.89 -9.11
C GLU A 144 -11.47 -19.76 -10.53
N MET A 145 -12.62 -19.10 -10.68
CA MET A 145 -13.29 -18.97 -11.98
C MET A 145 -12.51 -18.08 -12.93
N ILE A 146 -11.95 -16.96 -12.45
CA ILE A 146 -11.04 -16.11 -13.23
C ILE A 146 -9.86 -16.94 -13.73
N THR A 147 -9.24 -17.74 -12.87
CA THR A 147 -8.13 -18.62 -13.25
C THR A 147 -8.56 -19.61 -14.35
N LYS A 148 -9.71 -20.27 -14.17
CA LYS A 148 -10.27 -21.24 -15.13
C LYS A 148 -10.61 -20.61 -16.48
N PHE A 149 -11.12 -19.37 -16.49
CA PHE A 149 -11.36 -18.61 -17.72
C PHE A 149 -10.05 -18.29 -18.45
N ILE A 150 -9.03 -17.81 -17.72
CA ILE A 150 -7.73 -17.43 -18.31
C ILE A 150 -7.03 -18.62 -18.96
N ILE A 151 -7.01 -19.77 -18.29
CA ILE A 151 -6.33 -20.97 -18.80
C ILE A 151 -7.20 -21.77 -19.79
N GLY A 152 -8.41 -21.30 -20.11
CA GLY A 152 -9.30 -21.91 -21.09
C GLY A 152 -9.99 -23.20 -20.61
N GLN A 153 -9.97 -23.51 -19.31
CA GLN A 153 -10.72 -24.64 -18.74
C GLN A 153 -12.23 -24.39 -18.75
N VAL A 154 -12.66 -23.12 -18.71
CA VAL A 154 -14.05 -22.71 -18.85
C VAL A 154 -14.14 -21.68 -19.98
N SER A 155 -15.04 -21.88 -20.95
CA SER A 155 -15.30 -20.89 -22.00
C SER A 155 -15.89 -19.61 -21.39
N ILE A 156 -15.41 -18.46 -21.84
CA ILE A 156 -15.95 -17.13 -21.47
C ILE A 156 -17.43 -16.96 -21.82
N ASP A 157 -17.97 -17.78 -22.73
CA ASP A 157 -19.41 -17.82 -23.03
C ASP A 157 -20.25 -18.18 -21.78
N ASN A 158 -19.64 -18.75 -20.74
CA ASN A 158 -20.29 -19.03 -19.46
C ASN A 158 -20.23 -17.85 -18.46
N PHE A 159 -19.80 -16.66 -18.88
CA PHE A 159 -19.67 -15.50 -17.98
C PHE A 159 -20.99 -15.16 -17.28
N ASP A 160 -22.12 -15.20 -17.98
CA ASP A 160 -23.44 -14.92 -17.38
C ASP A 160 -23.81 -15.94 -16.28
N LYS A 161 -23.43 -17.21 -16.45
CA LYS A 161 -23.62 -18.24 -15.42
C LYS A 161 -22.74 -17.98 -14.20
N TYR A 162 -21.50 -17.59 -14.42
CA TYR A 162 -20.58 -17.18 -13.36
C TYR A 162 -21.15 -16.00 -12.55
N VAL A 163 -21.66 -14.95 -13.22
CA VAL A 163 -22.31 -13.82 -12.55
C VAL A 163 -23.54 -14.26 -11.77
N GLN A 164 -24.35 -15.16 -12.33
CA GLN A 164 -25.52 -15.68 -11.64
C GLN A 164 -25.14 -16.47 -10.39
N GLU A 165 -24.05 -17.23 -10.42
CA GLU A 165 -23.57 -17.97 -9.26
C GLU A 165 -23.07 -17.04 -8.15
N VAL A 166 -22.32 -15.99 -8.50
CA VAL A 166 -21.94 -14.94 -7.53
C VAL A 166 -23.17 -14.28 -6.90
N LYS A 167 -24.24 -14.07 -7.67
CA LYS A 167 -25.53 -13.58 -7.14
C LYS A 167 -26.18 -14.58 -6.17
N ASN A 168 -26.15 -15.87 -6.51
CA ASN A 168 -26.67 -16.94 -5.66
C ASN A 168 -25.91 -17.06 -4.33
N MET A 169 -24.63 -16.66 -4.32
CA MET A 169 -23.79 -16.54 -3.12
C MET A 169 -24.07 -15.29 -2.28
N ASN A 170 -25.17 -14.57 -2.56
CA ASN A 170 -25.64 -13.42 -1.80
C ASN A 170 -24.73 -12.17 -1.84
N ILE A 171 -24.03 -11.96 -2.95
CA ILE A 171 -23.23 -10.73 -3.20
C ILE A 171 -24.04 -9.44 -3.02
N GLN A 172 -25.36 -9.50 -3.21
CA GLN A 172 -26.25 -8.35 -3.06
C GLN A 172 -26.13 -7.71 -1.68
N LYS A 173 -25.90 -8.51 -0.63
CA LYS A 173 -25.69 -8.01 0.72
C LYS A 173 -24.42 -7.17 0.84
N ALA A 174 -23.33 -7.62 0.23
CA ALA A 174 -22.08 -6.87 0.19
C ALA A 174 -22.23 -5.57 -0.61
N ILE A 175 -22.97 -5.61 -1.73
CA ILE A 175 -23.28 -4.42 -2.56
C ILE A 175 -24.06 -3.38 -1.74
N GLU A 176 -25.08 -3.79 -1.00
CA GLU A 176 -25.86 -2.88 -0.14
C GLU A 176 -25.00 -2.22 0.94
N ILE A 177 -24.12 -2.98 1.59
CA ILE A 177 -23.18 -2.43 2.58
C ILE A 177 -22.25 -1.41 1.94
N LYS A 178 -21.68 -1.74 0.77
CA LYS A 178 -20.79 -0.83 0.02
C LYS A 178 -21.53 0.42 -0.44
N GLN A 179 -22.79 0.32 -0.84
CA GLN A 179 -23.60 1.48 -1.18
C GLN A 179 -23.84 2.38 0.04
N ALA A 180 -24.23 1.82 1.19
CA ALA A 180 -24.42 2.59 2.42
C ALA A 180 -23.12 3.30 2.86
N GLN A 181 -21.98 2.63 2.70
CA GLN A 181 -20.64 3.18 2.93
C GLN A 181 -20.33 4.36 1.99
N TYR A 182 -20.61 4.19 0.70
CA TYR A 182 -20.45 5.24 -0.31
C TYR A 182 -21.33 6.47 -0.01
N ASP A 183 -22.58 6.24 0.35
CA ASP A 183 -23.55 7.30 0.66
C ASP A 183 -23.16 8.09 1.92
N ARG A 184 -22.50 7.46 2.89
CA ARG A 184 -21.93 8.15 4.05
C ARG A 184 -20.73 9.01 3.70
N ALA A 185 -19.87 8.54 2.80
CA ALA A 185 -18.67 9.26 2.40
C ALA A 185 -18.95 10.40 1.40
N SER A 186 -20.09 10.35 0.71
CA SER A 186 -20.48 11.33 -0.31
C SER A 186 -21.31 12.50 0.24
N LYS A 187 -21.49 12.59 1.57
CA LYS A 187 -22.09 13.74 2.27
C LYS A 187 -21.01 14.70 2.73
#